data_AF-K7KAZ2-F1
#
_entry.id   AF-K7KAZ2-F1
#
_cell.length_a   1.000
_cell.length_b   1.000
_cell.length_c   1.000
_cell.angle_alpha   90.00
_cell.angle_beta   90.00
_cell.angle_gamma   90.00
#
_symmetry.space_group_name_H-M   'P 1'
#
loop_
_entity.id
_entity.type
_entity.pdbx_description
1 polymer ?
#
loop_
_entity_poly.entity_id
_entity_poly.type
_entity_poly.pdbx_seq_one_letter_code
_entity_poly.pdbx_strand_id
1 'polypeptide(L)'
;MAVASTVLLSLGALYRWKRSPTVYLVDFACYKPKKEHKISMEGFLKMTKESEGFEEESLQFQRKISTRTGLGDKTYLPRGITSCPPKLCMNEVHLEENIVMFNALDALLAKTGIDPKDIDIPVVNCGLFNPTPSLSAMIVNHYRLRSNIKSYNTRSHTVSDDEHYFPQILDVQF
;
A
#
# COMPACT_ATOMS: atom_id res chain seq x y z
N MET A 1 48.85 7.55 -26.55
CA MET A 1 47.82 6.48 -26.61
C MET A 1 47.45 5.96 -25.22
N ALA A 2 48.39 5.42 -24.42
CA ALA A 2 48.08 4.86 -23.10
C ALA A 2 47.33 5.82 -22.15
N VAL A 3 47.78 7.07 -22.02
CA VAL A 3 47.15 8.07 -21.13
C VAL A 3 45.68 8.36 -21.53
N ALA A 4 45.41 8.54 -22.82
CA ALA A 4 44.04 8.78 -23.30
C ALA A 4 43.13 7.56 -23.04
N SER A 5 43.65 6.35 -23.24
CA SER A 5 42.93 5.11 -22.90
C SER A 5 42.64 5.00 -21.40
N THR A 6 43.62 5.30 -20.52
CA THR A 6 43.42 5.30 -19.07
C THR A 6 42.37 6.34 -18.65
N VAL A 7 42.41 7.54 -19.22
CA VAL A 7 41.41 8.59 -18.95
C VAL A 7 40.01 8.14 -19.36
N LEU A 8 39.84 7.59 -20.57
CA LEU A 8 38.55 7.10 -21.04
C LEU A 8 38.00 5.95 -20.18
N LEU A 9 38.86 5.01 -19.75
CA LEU A 9 38.47 3.93 -18.85
C LEU A 9 38.07 4.46 -17.47
N SER A 10 38.81 5.43 -16.93
CA SER A 10 38.48 6.04 -15.63
C SER A 10 37.17 6.83 -15.69
N LEU A 11 36.93 7.60 -16.76
CA LEU A 11 35.68 8.30 -16.99
C LEU A 11 34.51 7.33 -17.17
N GLY A 12 34.70 6.23 -17.91
CA GLY A 12 33.70 5.19 -18.07
C GLY A 12 33.36 4.48 -16.75
N ALA A 13 34.36 4.18 -15.92
CA ALA A 13 34.16 3.59 -14.60
C ALA A 13 33.43 4.54 -13.64
N LEU A 14 33.85 5.83 -13.61
CA LEU A 14 33.17 6.86 -12.83
C LEU A 14 31.73 7.08 -13.29
N TYR A 15 31.48 7.06 -14.60
CA TYR A 15 30.13 7.17 -15.16
C TYR A 15 29.26 5.98 -14.76
N ARG A 16 29.79 4.75 -14.84
CA ARG A 16 29.07 3.53 -14.41
C ARG A 16 28.83 3.49 -12.91
N TRP A 17 29.76 3.99 -12.10
CA TRP A 17 29.61 4.05 -10.64
C TRP A 17 28.61 5.12 -10.21
N LYS A 18 28.64 6.30 -10.84
CA LYS A 18 27.66 7.37 -10.57
C LYS A 18 26.26 7.07 -11.12
N ARG A 19 26.11 6.06 -11.97
CA ARG A 19 24.81 5.71 -12.53
C ARG A 19 24.00 4.95 -11.49
N SER A 20 22.95 5.57 -10.99
CA SER A 20 21.95 4.89 -10.15
C SER A 20 21.39 3.68 -10.93
N PRO A 21 21.22 2.52 -10.28
CA PRO A 21 20.63 1.34 -10.91
C PRO A 21 19.26 1.67 -11.49
N THR A 22 18.95 1.18 -12.67
CA THR A 22 17.59 1.29 -13.21
C THR A 22 16.65 0.41 -12.39
N VAL A 23 15.56 0.98 -11.87
CA VAL A 23 14.49 0.25 -11.17
C VAL A 23 13.41 -0.13 -12.17
N TYR A 24 12.97 -1.39 -12.12
CA TYR A 24 11.91 -1.92 -13.00
C TYR A 24 10.74 -2.42 -12.16
N LEU A 25 9.52 -2.10 -12.60
CA LEU A 25 8.31 -2.73 -12.09
C LEU A 25 8.16 -4.09 -12.78
N VAL A 26 8.28 -5.17 -12.01
CA VAL A 26 8.08 -6.54 -12.53
C VAL A 26 6.62 -6.77 -12.83
N ASP A 27 5.76 -6.54 -11.84
CA ASP A 27 4.32 -6.65 -11.99
C ASP A 27 3.57 -5.96 -10.83
N PHE A 28 2.25 -5.84 -10.95
CA PHE A 28 1.35 -5.32 -9.92
C PHE A 28 0.04 -6.11 -9.86
N ALA A 29 -0.60 -6.08 -8.68
CA ALA A 29 -1.92 -6.64 -8.48
C ALA A 29 -2.75 -5.71 -7.57
N CYS A 30 -4.06 -5.71 -7.76
CA CYS A 30 -4.98 -4.92 -6.95
C CYS A 30 -6.07 -5.83 -6.39
N TYR A 31 -6.37 -5.66 -5.11
CA TYR A 31 -7.53 -6.29 -4.50
C TYR A 31 -8.81 -5.62 -4.99
N LYS A 32 -9.80 -6.42 -5.40
CA LYS A 32 -11.14 -5.95 -5.72
C LYS A 32 -12.12 -6.51 -4.69
N PRO A 33 -12.74 -5.66 -3.86
CA PRO A 33 -13.72 -6.11 -2.89
C PRO A 33 -14.95 -6.74 -3.53
N LYS A 34 -15.66 -7.58 -2.77
CA LYS A 34 -16.94 -8.15 -3.18
C LYS A 34 -18.00 -7.07 -3.39
N LYS A 35 -18.99 -7.34 -4.25
CA LYS A 35 -20.09 -6.40 -4.53
C LYS A 35 -20.87 -5.96 -3.29
N GLU A 36 -20.86 -6.77 -2.23
CA GLU A 36 -21.49 -6.47 -0.93
C GLU A 36 -20.87 -5.24 -0.24
N HIS A 37 -19.60 -4.92 -0.53
CA HIS A 37 -18.92 -3.74 0.01
C HIS A 37 -19.19 -2.47 -0.80
N LYS A 38 -19.90 -2.58 -1.92
CA LYS A 38 -20.14 -1.46 -2.83
C LYS A 38 -21.25 -0.57 -2.28
N ILE A 39 -21.03 0.74 -2.26
CA ILE A 39 -21.98 1.73 -1.74
C ILE A 39 -22.12 2.91 -2.72
N SER A 40 -23.33 3.47 -2.82
CA SER A 40 -23.57 4.72 -3.54
C SER A 40 -23.20 5.93 -2.68
N MET A 41 -22.96 7.08 -3.31
CA MET A 41 -22.73 8.33 -2.58
C MET A 41 -23.93 8.66 -1.68
N GLU A 42 -25.14 8.49 -2.21
CA GLU A 42 -26.38 8.68 -1.45
C GLU A 42 -26.48 7.70 -0.28
N GLY A 43 -26.15 6.42 -0.50
CA GLY A 43 -26.16 5.40 0.54
C GLY A 43 -25.18 5.72 1.66
N PHE A 44 -23.98 6.20 1.32
CA PHE A 44 -23.00 6.67 2.30
C PHE A 44 -23.53 7.85 3.12
N LEU A 45 -24.04 8.91 2.47
CA LEU A 45 -24.55 10.09 3.17
C LEU A 45 -25.75 9.78 4.07
N LYS A 46 -26.64 8.88 3.62
CA LYS A 46 -27.77 8.39 4.41
C LYS A 46 -27.28 7.67 5.66
N MET A 47 -26.36 6.72 5.49
CA MET A 47 -25.77 5.96 6.59
C MET A 47 -25.03 6.85 7.60
N THR A 48 -24.24 7.82 7.13
CA THR A 48 -23.57 8.78 8.02
C THR A 48 -24.59 9.56 8.87
N LYS A 49 -25.71 10.00 8.28
CA LYS A 49 -26.77 10.70 9.01
C LYS A 49 -27.46 9.78 10.03
N GLU A 50 -27.73 8.53 9.67
CA GLU A 50 -28.38 7.54 10.54
C GLU A 50 -27.47 7.06 11.69
N SER A 51 -26.15 7.21 11.56
CA SER A 51 -25.22 6.84 12.63
C SER A 51 -25.31 7.73 13.87
N GLU A 52 -25.99 8.88 13.78
CA GLU A 52 -26.16 9.89 14.84
C GLU A 52 -24.84 10.38 15.49
N GLY A 53 -23.69 10.06 14.88
CA GLY A 53 -22.35 10.39 15.40
C GLY A 53 -21.78 11.72 14.91
N PHE A 54 -22.53 12.49 14.10
CA PHE A 54 -22.04 13.71 13.45
C PHE A 54 -23.05 14.86 13.56
N GLU A 55 -22.54 16.05 13.85
CA GLU A 55 -23.30 17.29 13.80
C GLU A 55 -23.65 17.68 12.35
N GLU A 56 -24.70 18.49 12.18
CA GLU A 56 -25.18 18.91 10.85
C GLU A 56 -24.08 19.62 10.03
N GLU A 57 -23.25 20.45 10.66
CA GLU A 57 -22.11 21.10 9.97
C GLU A 57 -21.12 20.08 9.41
N SER A 58 -20.83 19.03 10.19
CA SER A 58 -19.96 17.92 9.76
C SER A 58 -20.59 17.11 8.63
N LEU A 59 -21.91 16.89 8.66
CA LEU A 59 -22.65 16.20 7.58
C LEU A 59 -22.62 17.02 6.28
N GLN A 60 -22.80 18.34 6.36
CA GLN A 60 -22.70 19.23 5.20
C GLN A 60 -21.28 19.26 4.62
N PHE A 61 -20.26 19.27 5.49
CA PHE A 61 -18.87 19.16 5.05
C PHE A 61 -18.60 17.84 4.33
N GLN A 62 -18.99 16.70 4.92
CA GLN A 62 -18.85 15.39 4.30
C GLN A 62 -19.54 15.34 2.93
N ARG A 63 -20.77 15.85 2.81
CA ARG A 63 -21.48 15.95 1.52
C ARG A 63 -20.71 16.77 0.49
N LYS A 64 -20.16 17.92 0.88
CA LYS A 64 -19.37 18.79 0.00
C LYS A 64 -18.08 18.11 -0.47
N ILE A 65 -17.45 17.31 0.39
CA ILE A 65 -16.26 16.55 0.02
C ILE A 65 -16.62 15.36 -0.87
N SER A 66 -17.64 14.58 -0.52
CA SER A 66 -18.10 13.43 -1.33
C SER A 66 -18.45 13.83 -2.76
N THR A 67 -19.07 14.99 -2.96
CA THR A 67 -19.40 15.51 -4.30
C THR A 67 -18.18 15.98 -5.11
N ARG A 68 -17.02 16.19 -4.48
CA ARG A 68 -15.80 16.72 -5.11
C ARG A 68 -14.65 15.73 -5.23
N THR A 69 -14.68 14.61 -4.50
CA THR A 69 -13.60 13.60 -4.47
C THR A 69 -13.54 12.71 -5.71
N GLY A 70 -14.53 12.77 -6.61
CA GLY A 70 -14.61 11.87 -7.77
C GLY A 70 -15.01 10.43 -7.42
N LEU A 71 -15.40 10.16 -6.17
CA LEU A 71 -15.93 8.87 -5.74
C LEU A 71 -17.35 8.69 -6.30
N GLY A 72 -17.49 7.81 -7.29
CA GLY A 72 -18.79 7.49 -7.89
C GLY A 72 -19.58 6.42 -7.11
N ASP A 73 -20.78 6.09 -7.60
CA ASP A 73 -21.65 5.06 -7.01
C ASP A 73 -21.15 3.62 -7.16
N LYS A 74 -19.88 3.46 -7.52
CA LYS A 74 -19.19 2.18 -7.63
C LYS A 74 -17.98 2.06 -6.70
N THR A 75 -17.97 2.88 -5.65
CA THR A 75 -16.97 2.86 -4.59
C THR A 75 -17.25 1.74 -3.61
N TYR A 76 -16.20 1.17 -3.02
CA TYR A 76 -16.30 0.12 -2.00
C TYR A 76 -15.84 0.70 -0.66
N LEU A 77 -16.53 0.35 0.42
CA LEU A 77 -16.14 0.73 1.78
C LEU A 77 -15.97 -0.51 2.68
N PRO A 78 -15.05 -0.47 3.66
CA PRO A 78 -14.90 -1.51 4.67
C PRO A 78 -16.19 -1.78 5.45
N ARG A 79 -16.38 -3.03 5.85
CA ARG A 79 -17.55 -3.46 6.64
C ARG A 79 -17.68 -2.75 7.97
N GLY A 80 -16.55 -2.40 8.60
CA GLY A 80 -16.55 -1.61 9.84
C GLY A 80 -17.27 -0.27 9.67
N ILE A 81 -17.09 0.40 8.53
CA ILE A 81 -17.76 1.67 8.21
C ILE A 81 -19.22 1.43 7.80
N THR A 82 -19.50 0.38 7.03
CA THR A 82 -20.86 0.13 6.50
C THR A 82 -21.81 -0.60 7.45
N SER A 83 -21.34 -0.97 8.64
CA SER A 83 -22.17 -1.58 9.68
C SER A 83 -23.12 -0.55 10.30
N CYS A 84 -24.29 -0.99 10.77
CA CYS A 84 -25.23 -0.17 11.53
C CYS A 84 -25.45 -0.81 12.92
N PRO A 85 -24.94 -0.21 14.02
CA PRO A 85 -24.07 0.97 14.04
C PRO A 85 -22.66 0.67 13.47
N PRO A 86 -21.89 1.70 13.07
CA PRO A 86 -20.51 1.52 12.60
C PRO A 86 -19.63 0.85 13.65
N LYS A 87 -18.79 -0.09 13.20
CA LYS A 87 -17.83 -0.83 14.03
C LYS A 87 -16.42 -0.35 13.75
N LEU A 88 -16.06 0.78 14.35
CA LEU A 88 -14.75 1.43 14.19
C LEU A 88 -13.76 0.92 15.24
N CYS A 89 -13.56 -0.40 15.31
CA CYS A 89 -12.65 -1.04 16.26
C CYS A 89 -11.43 -1.66 15.56
N MET A 90 -10.34 -1.83 16.30
CA MET A 90 -9.07 -2.39 15.80
C MET A 90 -9.24 -3.75 15.13
N ASN A 91 -10.19 -4.58 15.62
CA ASN A 91 -10.44 -5.90 15.05
C ASN A 91 -10.99 -5.82 13.63
N GLU A 92 -11.90 -4.89 13.33
CA GLU A 92 -12.46 -4.74 11.98
C GLU A 92 -11.41 -4.19 11.01
N VAL A 93 -10.57 -3.24 11.45
CA VAL A 93 -9.45 -2.73 10.64
C VAL A 93 -8.44 -3.84 10.34
N HIS A 94 -8.08 -4.63 11.35
CA HIS A 94 -7.16 -5.76 11.17
C HIS A 94 -7.72 -6.81 10.21
N LEU A 95 -9.01 -7.13 10.27
CA LEU A 95 -9.65 -8.06 9.34
C LEU A 95 -9.64 -7.51 7.91
N GLU A 96 -9.98 -6.24 7.73
CA GLU A 96 -9.98 -5.59 6.42
C GLU A 96 -8.59 -5.57 5.79
N GLU A 97 -7.59 -5.07 6.50
CA GLU A 97 -6.23 -4.99 5.99
C GLU A 97 -5.66 -6.36 5.64
N ASN A 98 -5.88 -7.38 6.48
CA ASN A 98 -5.46 -8.74 6.16
C ASN A 98 -6.08 -9.23 4.86
N ILE A 99 -7.37 -8.98 4.66
CA ILE A 99 -8.08 -9.38 3.44
C ILE A 99 -7.53 -8.63 2.24
N VAL A 100 -7.36 -7.30 2.32
CA VAL A 100 -6.88 -6.49 1.19
C VAL A 100 -5.44 -6.85 0.84
N MET A 101 -4.57 -6.91 1.86
CA MET A 101 -3.14 -7.21 1.75
C MET A 101 -2.90 -8.58 1.16
N PHE A 102 -3.38 -9.65 1.81
CA PHE A 102 -3.05 -11.00 1.40
C PHE A 102 -3.69 -11.38 0.08
N ASN A 103 -4.92 -10.93 -0.23
CA ASN A 103 -5.49 -11.20 -1.55
C ASN A 103 -4.76 -10.47 -2.69
N ALA A 104 -4.27 -9.24 -2.47
CA ALA A 104 -3.46 -8.54 -3.47
C ALA A 104 -2.10 -9.23 -3.66
N LEU A 105 -1.45 -9.64 -2.57
CA LEU A 105 -0.17 -10.33 -2.59
C LEU A 105 -0.25 -11.73 -3.19
N ASP A 106 -1.27 -12.51 -2.85
CA ASP A 106 -1.52 -13.82 -3.43
C ASP A 106 -1.72 -13.72 -4.94
N ALA A 107 -2.48 -12.73 -5.40
CA ALA A 107 -2.67 -12.47 -6.83
C ALA A 107 -1.36 -12.09 -7.52
N LEU A 108 -0.51 -11.28 -6.89
CA LEU A 108 0.78 -10.88 -7.43
C LEU A 108 1.77 -12.06 -7.51
N LEU A 109 1.88 -12.84 -6.44
CA LEU A 109 2.75 -14.01 -6.38
C LEU A 109 2.30 -15.08 -7.37
N ALA A 110 0.99 -15.32 -7.49
CA ALA A 110 0.44 -16.25 -8.47
C ALA A 110 0.69 -15.78 -9.92
N LYS A 111 0.60 -14.48 -10.18
CA LYS A 111 0.81 -13.89 -11.51
C LYS A 111 2.28 -13.92 -11.93
N THR A 112 3.19 -13.66 -11.01
CA THR A 112 4.64 -13.55 -11.27
C THR A 112 5.37 -14.89 -11.15
N GLY A 113 4.86 -15.83 -10.35
CA GLY A 113 5.54 -17.08 -10.03
C GLY A 113 6.78 -16.92 -9.14
N ILE A 114 6.98 -15.74 -8.53
CA ILE A 114 8.09 -15.46 -7.63
C ILE A 114 7.94 -16.28 -6.35
N ASP A 115 8.98 -16.99 -5.93
CA ASP A 115 9.02 -17.58 -4.59
C ASP A 115 9.12 -16.43 -3.58
N PRO A 116 8.24 -16.35 -2.56
CA PRO A 116 8.37 -15.35 -1.51
C PRO A 116 9.78 -15.25 -0.90
N LYS A 117 10.56 -16.34 -0.86
CA LYS A 117 11.95 -16.31 -0.38
C LYS A 117 12.91 -15.45 -1.22
N ASP A 118 12.58 -15.23 -2.49
CA ASP A 118 13.34 -14.38 -3.41
C ASP A 118 13.06 -12.89 -3.18
N ILE A 119 12.01 -12.53 -2.43
CA ILE A 119 11.69 -11.13 -2.11
C ILE A 119 12.72 -10.57 -1.14
N ASP A 120 13.31 -9.44 -1.53
CA ASP A 120 14.39 -8.85 -0.76
C ASP A 120 13.96 -7.94 0.36
N ILE A 121 13.02 -7.06 0.05
CA ILE A 121 12.58 -5.98 0.93
C ILE A 121 11.06 -5.80 0.74
N PRO A 122 10.23 -6.33 1.65
CA PRO A 122 8.82 -5.97 1.69
C PRO A 122 8.68 -4.57 2.30
N VAL A 123 8.01 -3.69 1.57
CA VAL A 123 7.65 -2.34 2.01
C VAL A 123 6.13 -2.27 2.07
N VAL A 124 5.61 -1.97 3.25
CA VAL A 124 4.18 -1.71 3.43
C VAL A 124 3.97 -0.22 3.67
N ASN A 125 3.12 0.39 2.86
CA ASN A 125 2.68 1.76 3.08
C ASN A 125 1.27 1.73 3.66
N CYS A 126 1.14 2.09 4.95
CA CYS A 126 -0.17 2.31 5.58
C CYS A 126 -0.11 3.54 6.49
N GLY A 127 -0.89 4.56 6.12
CA GLY A 127 -0.96 5.83 6.86
C GLY A 127 -1.88 5.80 8.08
N LEU A 128 -2.94 4.99 8.06
CA LEU A 128 -4.02 5.07 9.05
C LEU A 128 -3.91 4.05 10.18
N PHE A 129 -3.19 2.95 9.97
CA PHE A 129 -3.16 1.86 10.93
C PHE A 129 -1.78 1.19 10.99
N ASN A 130 -1.30 1.01 12.22
CA ASN A 130 0.06 0.56 12.51
C ASN A 130 0.01 -0.38 13.73
N PRO A 131 -0.38 -1.65 13.53
CA PRO A 131 -0.58 -2.60 14.61
C PRO A 131 0.74 -3.12 15.16
N THR A 132 0.66 -3.85 16.28
CA THR A 132 1.73 -4.74 16.75
C THR A 132 1.19 -6.18 16.75
N PRO A 133 1.84 -7.14 16.05
CA PRO A 133 2.99 -6.96 15.16
C PRO A 133 2.65 -6.03 13.98
N SER A 134 3.68 -5.44 13.36
CA SER A 134 3.49 -4.54 12.23
C SER A 134 3.03 -5.28 10.97
N LEU A 135 2.47 -4.55 9.99
CA LEU A 135 1.95 -5.16 8.76
C LEU A 135 3.04 -5.88 7.98
N SER A 136 4.21 -5.25 7.81
CA SER A 136 5.34 -5.91 7.16
C SER A 136 5.79 -7.18 7.91
N ALA A 137 5.77 -7.18 9.25
CA ALA A 137 6.08 -8.38 10.04
C ALA A 137 5.02 -9.48 9.85
N MET A 138 3.75 -9.11 9.69
CA MET A 138 2.67 -10.05 9.37
C MET A 138 2.88 -10.68 7.99
N ILE A 139 3.29 -9.92 6.98
CA ILE A 139 3.66 -10.45 5.65
C ILE A 139 4.84 -11.41 5.77
N VAL A 140 5.90 -11.01 6.46
CA VAL A 140 7.11 -11.84 6.68
C VAL A 140 6.74 -13.19 7.28
N ASN A 141 5.90 -13.19 8.32
CA ASN A 141 5.45 -14.40 8.98
C ASN A 141 4.51 -15.25 8.10
N HIS A 142 3.56 -14.62 7.41
CA HIS A 142 2.55 -15.32 6.61
C HIS A 142 3.16 -16.08 5.44
N TYR A 143 4.04 -15.41 4.66
CA TYR A 143 4.68 -16.02 3.49
C TYR A 143 5.98 -16.76 3.82
N ARG A 144 6.36 -16.82 5.11
CA ARG A 144 7.60 -17.45 5.57
C ARG A 144 8.81 -16.92 4.78
N LEU A 145 8.87 -15.59 4.66
CA LEU A 145 10.01 -14.92 4.08
C LEU A 145 11.29 -15.29 4.85
N ARG A 146 12.45 -15.06 4.24
CA ARG A 146 13.74 -15.38 4.86
C ARG A 146 13.94 -14.69 6.22
N SER A 147 14.68 -15.34 7.12
CA SER A 147 14.87 -14.87 8.50
C SER A 147 15.70 -13.58 8.63
N ASN A 148 16.54 -13.28 7.65
CA ASN A 148 17.38 -12.08 7.60
C ASN A 148 16.78 -10.95 6.73
N ILE A 149 15.48 -11.01 6.43
CA ILE A 149 14.83 -10.03 5.58
C ILE A 149 14.79 -8.65 6.24
N LYS A 150 14.95 -7.60 5.44
CA LYS A 150 14.74 -6.23 5.88
C LYS A 150 13.31 -5.83 5.50
N SER A 151 12.47 -5.58 6.49
CA SER A 151 11.07 -5.22 6.28
C SER A 151 10.79 -3.80 6.79
N TYR A 152 10.06 -2.99 6.02
CA TYR A 152 9.78 -1.60 6.35
C TYR A 152 8.27 -1.32 6.36
N ASN A 153 7.81 -0.50 7.31
CA ASN A 153 6.49 0.14 7.23
C ASN A 153 6.71 1.63 7.04
N THR A 154 6.19 2.19 5.95
CA THR A 154 6.21 3.61 5.67
C THR A 154 4.88 4.22 6.10
N ARG A 155 4.94 5.42 6.66
CA ARG A 155 3.77 6.25 6.95
C ARG A 155 3.82 7.43 6.01
N SER A 156 2.65 7.91 5.59
CA SER A 156 2.54 9.12 4.79
C SER A 156 2.86 10.36 5.65
N HIS A 157 4.14 10.56 5.93
CA HIS A 157 4.75 11.86 6.18
C HIS A 157 5.90 11.92 5.20
N THR A 158 5.72 12.63 4.09
CA THR A 158 6.75 13.10 3.14
C THR A 158 8.15 12.55 3.44
N VAL A 159 8.46 11.35 2.94
CA VAL A 159 9.81 10.79 3.09
C VAL A 159 10.68 11.45 2.02
N SER A 160 11.62 12.26 2.51
CA SER A 160 12.70 12.91 1.78
C SER A 160 13.56 11.91 1.02
N ASP A 161 14.01 12.34 -0.16
CA ASP A 161 14.90 11.62 -1.07
C ASP A 161 16.15 11.08 -0.35
N ASP A 162 16.16 9.80 0.02
CA ASP A 162 17.39 9.08 0.33
C ASP A 162 17.59 7.97 -0.72
N GLU A 163 18.46 8.25 -1.70
CA GLU A 163 18.97 7.29 -2.68
C GLU A 163 19.72 6.15 -1.96
N HIS A 164 19.04 5.05 -1.64
CA HIS A 164 19.69 3.79 -1.31
C HIS A 164 19.25 2.67 -2.26
N TYR A 165 20.20 1.79 -2.56
CA TYR A 165 20.11 0.66 -3.46
C TYR A 165 18.99 -0.31 -3.04
N PHE A 166 17.88 -0.38 -3.79
CA PHE A 166 16.77 -1.27 -3.50
C PHE A 166 16.71 -2.45 -4.49
N PRO A 167 17.07 -3.68 -4.07
CA PRO A 167 16.66 -4.89 -4.77
C PRO A 167 15.15 -5.15 -4.59
N GLN A 168 14.61 -6.16 -5.31
CA GLN A 168 13.18 -6.43 -5.51
C GLN A 168 12.26 -5.96 -4.36
N ILE A 169 11.56 -4.83 -4.59
CA ILE A 169 10.60 -4.25 -3.64
C ILE A 169 9.23 -4.86 -3.93
N LEU A 170 8.61 -5.42 -2.89
CA LEU A 170 7.17 -5.58 -2.84
C LEU A 170 6.59 -4.31 -2.20
N ASP A 171 6.00 -3.43 -3.00
CA ASP A 171 5.32 -2.22 -2.52
C ASP A 171 3.82 -2.52 -2.39
N VAL A 172 3.33 -2.57 -1.15
CA VAL A 172 1.90 -2.71 -0.86
C VAL A 172 1.37 -1.34 -0.46
N GLN A 173 0.66 -0.70 -1.39
CA GLN A 173 -0.07 0.54 -1.16
C GLN A 173 -1.55 0.22 -0.93
N PHE A 174 -2.08 0.68 0.20
CA PHE A 174 -3.51 0.64 0.51
C PHE A 174 -4.16 2.00 0.31
#